data_AF-A0A1Y1KQJ4-F1
#
_entry.id   AF-A0A1Y1KQJ4-F1
#
_cell.length_a   1.000
_cell.length_b   1.000
_cell.length_c   1.000
_cell.angle_alpha   90.00
_cell.angle_beta   90.00
_cell.angle_gamma   90.00
#
_symmetry.space_group_name_H-M   'P 1'
#
loop_
_entity.id
_entity.type
_entity.pdbx_description
1 polymer ?
#
loop_
_entity_poly.entity_id
_entity_poly.type
_entity_poly.pdbx_seq_one_letter_code
_entity_poly.pdbx_strand_id
1 'polypeptide(L)'
;MERFQCGKFHMQHLFFGWDSLKARLEFKGVVAVTMDLTKLDINQCPDKAYVPNAFKGTNKCDKKSSYCVPILGRGYETGGYKCECKQGYEYPFEDQITYYDGQLVEGEFINLVDNNKTRFHTYQCRIAAGSTTYVNFMTLFVMTCLSLLQI
;
A
#
# COMPACT_ATOMS: atom_id res chain seq x y z
N MET A 1 0.61 -28.35 -13.16
CA MET A 1 -0.82 -28.19 -12.83
C MET A 1 -0.88 -27.42 -11.52
N GLU A 2 -1.43 -26.21 -11.55
CA GLU A 2 -1.59 -25.38 -10.36
C GLU A 2 -2.94 -25.73 -9.70
N ARG A 3 -2.93 -26.08 -8.41
CA ARG A 3 -4.15 -26.24 -7.61
C ARG A 3 -4.09 -25.29 -6.43
N PHE A 4 -5.07 -24.40 -6.35
CA PHE A 4 -5.34 -23.60 -5.16
C PHE A 4 -6.16 -24.45 -4.20
N GLN A 5 -5.53 -24.94 -3.13
CA GLN A 5 -6.24 -25.29 -1.91
C GLN A 5 -6.18 -24.06 -1.00
N CYS A 6 -7.27 -23.71 -0.34
CA CYS A 6 -7.39 -22.51 0.50
C CYS A 6 -6.12 -22.34 1.38
N GLY A 7 -5.34 -21.29 1.11
CA GLY A 7 -4.13 -20.97 1.89
C GLY A 7 -2.80 -21.61 1.43
N LYS A 8 -2.76 -22.48 0.42
CA LYS A 8 -1.49 -23.04 -0.09
C LYS A 8 -1.38 -22.98 -1.60
N PHE A 9 -0.25 -22.45 -2.06
CA PHE A 9 0.15 -22.50 -3.46
C PHE A 9 0.89 -23.81 -3.73
N HIS A 10 0.38 -24.61 -4.67
CA HIS A 10 1.00 -25.86 -5.10
C HIS A 10 1.45 -25.75 -6.56
N MET A 11 2.77 -25.69 -6.77
CA MET A 11 3.37 -25.73 -8.10
C MET A 11 3.94 -27.12 -8.34
N GLN A 12 3.41 -27.82 -9.35
CA GLN A 12 3.89 -29.13 -9.77
C GLN A 12 4.47 -29.05 -11.18
N HIS A 13 5.74 -29.44 -11.33
CA HIS A 13 6.43 -29.51 -12.60
C HIS A 13 6.94 -30.94 -12.86
N LEU A 14 6.67 -31.44 -14.06
CA LEU A 14 7.10 -32.76 -14.52
C LEU A 14 8.43 -32.61 -15.27
N PHE A 15 9.43 -33.40 -14.87
CA PHE A 15 10.73 -33.41 -15.51
C PHE A 15 10.85 -34.64 -16.42
N PHE A 16 11.08 -34.37 -17.70
CA PHE A 16 11.44 -35.38 -18.68
C PHE A 16 12.90 -35.22 -19.09
N GLY A 17 13.62 -36.33 -19.14
CA GLY A 17 15.04 -36.36 -19.52
C GLY A 17 15.27 -37.36 -20.65
N TRP A 18 16.27 -37.08 -21.49
CA TRP A 18 16.69 -37.99 -22.55
C TRP A 18 17.50 -39.15 -21.97
N ASP A 19 17.15 -40.39 -22.32
CA ASP A 19 17.96 -41.58 -22.02
C ASP A 19 18.72 -42.02 -23.28
N SER A 20 20.04 -41.90 -23.25
CA SER A 20 20.91 -42.26 -24.36
C SER A 20 20.97 -43.76 -24.64
N LEU A 21 20.65 -44.61 -23.65
CA LEU A 21 20.70 -46.07 -23.82
C LEU A 21 19.44 -46.62 -24.49
N LYS A 22 18.29 -45.98 -24.27
CA LYS A 22 16.99 -46.38 -24.84
C LYS A 22 16.51 -45.44 -25.95
N ALA A 23 17.29 -44.42 -26.30
CA ALA A 23 17.00 -43.40 -27.31
C ALA A 23 15.55 -42.87 -27.24
N ARG A 24 15.08 -42.56 -26.02
CA ARG A 24 13.71 -42.08 -25.78
C ARG A 24 13.64 -41.08 -24.62
N LEU A 25 12.60 -40.25 -24.66
CA LEU A 25 12.26 -39.32 -23.58
C LEU A 25 11.66 -40.13 -22.43
N GLU A 26 12.30 -40.11 -21.26
CA GLU A 26 11.81 -40.78 -20.06
C GLU A 26 11.38 -39.78 -19.00
N PHE A 27 10.28 -40.09 -18.32
CA PHE A 27 9.87 -39.39 -17.12
C PHE A 27 10.90 -39.65 -16.01
N LYS A 28 11.54 -38.59 -15.52
CA LYS A 28 12.56 -38.69 -14.47
C LYS A 28 12.00 -38.39 -13.07
N GLY A 29 10.92 -37.61 -12.99
CA GLY A 29 10.27 -37.32 -11.70
C GLY A 29 9.34 -36.11 -11.74
N VAL A 30 8.67 -35.86 -10.61
CA VAL A 30 7.90 -34.63 -10.36
C VAL A 30 8.60 -33.85 -9.26
N VAL A 31 8.76 -32.54 -9.46
CA VAL A 31 9.08 -31.62 -8.36
C VAL A 31 7.82 -30.88 -8.00
N ALA A 32 7.48 -30.91 -6.71
CA ALA A 32 6.36 -30.17 -6.15
C ALA A 32 6.91 -29.15 -5.14
N VAL A 33 6.62 -27.86 -5.37
CA VAL A 33 6.91 -26.79 -4.43
C VAL A 33 5.61 -26.35 -3.80
N THR A 34 5.58 -26.29 -2.47
CA THR A 34 4.43 -25.84 -1.70
C THR A 34 4.82 -24.61 -0.88
N MET A 35 4.05 -23.53 -1.03
CA MET A 35 4.23 -22.32 -0.24
C MET A 35 2.93 -22.01 0.51
N ASP A 36 3.09 -21.73 1.80
CA ASP A 36 2.00 -21.28 2.65
C ASP A 36 1.70 -19.81 2.32
N LEU A 37 0.53 -19.57 1.73
CA LEU A 37 0.13 -18.23 1.31
C LEU A 37 -0.06 -17.33 2.53
N THR A 38 -0.49 -17.86 3.68
CA THR A 38 -0.73 -17.07 4.90
C THR A 38 0.51 -16.33 5.42
N LYS A 39 1.70 -16.81 5.05
CA LYS A 39 2.99 -16.22 5.45
C LYS A 39 3.52 -15.19 4.45
N LEU A 40 2.84 -14.99 3.33
CA LEU A 40 3.24 -14.06 2.28
C LEU A 40 2.40 -12.78 2.38
N ASP A 41 3.07 -11.64 2.53
CA ASP A 41 2.42 -10.33 2.48
C ASP A 41 2.01 -9.99 1.04
N ILE A 42 0.79 -9.47 0.87
CA ILE A 42 0.34 -8.91 -0.42
C ILE A 42 0.62 -7.41 -0.50
N ASN A 43 1.07 -6.95 -1.67
CA ASN A 43 1.29 -5.52 -1.91
C ASN A 43 0.21 -4.97 -2.85
N GLN A 44 -0.74 -4.21 -2.29
CA GLN A 44 -1.86 -3.62 -3.04
C GLN A 44 -1.56 -2.23 -3.61
N CYS A 45 -0.43 -1.63 -3.23
CA CYS A 45 -0.05 -0.29 -3.66
C CYS A 45 0.35 -0.27 -5.15
N PRO A 46 0.25 0.90 -5.81
CA PRO A 46 0.70 1.04 -7.19
C PRO A 46 2.22 0.84 -7.27
N ASP A 47 2.66 0.10 -8.28
CA ASP A 47 4.06 -0.15 -8.57
C ASP A 47 4.30 -0.07 -10.08
N LYS A 48 5.57 -0.09 -10.49
CA LYS A 48 6.00 0.01 -11.88
C LYS A 48 5.41 -1.15 -12.70
N ALA A 49 5.17 -0.88 -13.99
CA ALA A 49 4.54 -1.85 -14.88
C ALA A 49 5.31 -3.17 -15.00
N TYR A 50 6.64 -3.10 -15.00
CA TYR A 50 7.53 -4.26 -15.18
C TYR A 50 7.67 -5.15 -13.93
N VAL A 51 7.23 -4.69 -12.76
CA VAL A 51 7.28 -5.52 -11.54
C VAL A 51 6.09 -6.48 -11.57
N PRO A 52 6.34 -7.80 -11.51
CA PRO A 52 5.27 -8.81 -11.49
C PRO A 52 4.61 -8.82 -10.10
N ASN A 53 3.50 -8.10 -9.99
CA ASN A 53 2.65 -8.10 -8.81
C ASN A 53 1.19 -8.06 -9.29
N ALA A 54 0.42 -9.11 -8.97
CA ALA A 54 -0.98 -9.24 -9.35
C ALA A 54 -1.92 -8.33 -8.54
N PHE A 55 -1.49 -7.90 -7.35
CA PHE A 55 -2.31 -7.10 -6.43
C PHE A 55 -2.11 -5.59 -6.59
N LYS A 56 -1.15 -5.15 -7.41
CA LYS A 56 -0.79 -3.73 -7.54
C LYS A 56 -1.99 -2.87 -7.97
N GLY A 57 -2.15 -1.73 -7.31
CA GLY A 57 -3.21 -0.76 -7.62
C GLY A 57 -4.62 -1.18 -7.20
N THR A 58 -4.77 -2.19 -6.35
CA THR A 58 -6.07 -2.61 -5.79
C THR A 58 -6.44 -1.89 -4.50
N ASN A 59 -5.58 -0.99 -4.01
CA ASN A 59 -5.81 -0.18 -2.82
C ASN A 59 -7.02 0.77 -2.97
N LYS A 60 -7.65 1.12 -1.85
CA LYS A 60 -8.86 1.98 -1.77
C LYS A 60 -8.58 3.39 -1.24
N CYS A 61 -7.31 3.76 -1.09
CA CYS A 61 -6.93 5.13 -0.70
C CYS A 61 -7.48 6.16 -1.69
N ASP A 62 -7.86 7.34 -1.19
CA ASP A 62 -8.25 8.44 -2.06
C ASP A 62 -7.06 8.94 -2.89
N LYS A 63 -7.17 8.81 -4.21
CA LYS A 63 -6.09 9.15 -5.16
C LYS A 63 -5.82 10.65 -5.24
N LYS A 64 -6.74 11.51 -4.78
CA LYS A 64 -6.53 12.97 -4.80
C LYS A 64 -5.68 13.41 -3.62
N SER A 65 -6.11 13.09 -2.40
CA SER A 65 -5.54 13.58 -1.15
C SER A 65 -4.46 12.68 -0.54
N SER A 66 -4.39 11.40 -0.91
CA SER A 66 -3.51 10.42 -0.27
C SER A 66 -2.76 9.51 -1.28
N TYR A 67 -1.74 8.81 -0.81
CA TYR A 67 -1.01 7.77 -1.55
C TYR A 67 -0.82 6.51 -0.69
N CYS A 68 -0.63 5.38 -1.34
CA CYS A 68 -0.55 4.07 -0.69
C CYS A 68 0.90 3.71 -0.35
N VAL A 69 1.13 3.20 0.86
CA VAL A 69 2.41 2.63 1.30
C VAL A 69 2.17 1.24 1.89
N PRO A 70 2.86 0.19 1.43
CA PRO A 70 2.66 -1.17 1.92
C PRO A 70 3.16 -1.34 3.36
N ILE A 71 2.46 -2.16 4.14
CA ILE A 71 2.86 -2.56 5.50
C ILE A 71 3.18 -4.04 5.47
N LEU A 72 4.40 -4.40 5.84
CA LEU A 72 4.86 -5.79 5.92
C LEU A 72 4.41 -6.45 7.23
N GLY A 73 4.29 -7.78 7.23
CA GLY A 73 3.91 -8.58 8.39
C GLY A 73 2.41 -8.69 8.65
N ARG A 74 1.56 -8.38 7.66
CA ARG A 74 0.09 -8.53 7.74
C ARG A 74 -0.43 -9.81 7.08
N GLY A 75 0.46 -10.60 6.48
CA GLY A 75 0.14 -11.85 5.81
C GLY A 75 -0.71 -11.65 4.56
N TYR A 76 -1.42 -12.71 4.19
CA TYR A 76 -2.26 -12.75 3.00
C TYR A 76 -3.66 -12.19 3.27
N GLU A 77 -3.72 -10.93 3.67
CA GLU A 77 -4.96 -10.21 3.93
C GLU A 77 -4.99 -8.88 3.18
N THR A 78 -6.18 -8.48 2.74
CA THR A 78 -6.41 -7.16 2.15
C THR A 78 -6.33 -6.08 3.22
N GLY A 79 -5.89 -4.88 2.84
CA GLY A 79 -5.65 -3.78 3.76
C GLY A 79 -4.24 -3.80 4.35
N GLY A 80 -3.32 -4.57 3.77
CA GLY A 80 -1.88 -4.60 4.09
C GLY A 80 -1.11 -3.33 3.74
N TYR A 81 -1.72 -2.15 3.89
CA TYR A 81 -1.14 -0.86 3.51
C TYR A 81 -1.68 0.26 4.40
N LYS A 82 -1.01 1.41 4.36
CA LYS A 82 -1.51 2.68 4.90
C LYS A 82 -1.73 3.68 3.78
N CYS A 83 -2.73 4.53 3.95
CA CYS A 83 -2.98 5.69 3.11
C CYS A 83 -2.37 6.93 3.77
N GLU A 84 -1.18 7.31 3.32
CA GLU A 84 -0.49 8.51 3.78
C GLU A 84 -0.99 9.75 3.02
N CYS A 85 -1.17 10.86 3.71
CA CYS A 85 -1.61 12.10 3.10
C CYS A 85 -0.51 12.69 2.20
N LYS A 86 -0.89 13.19 1.03
CA LYS A 86 0.03 13.91 0.15
C LYS A 86 0.42 15.26 0.77
N GLN A 87 1.51 15.83 0.29
CA GLN A 87 1.90 17.20 0.64
C GLN A 87 0.76 18.19 0.38
N GLY A 88 0.51 19.08 1.35
CA GLY A 88 -0.62 20.01 1.32
C GLY A 88 -1.94 19.43 1.82
N TYR A 89 -1.96 18.14 2.20
CA TYR A 89 -3.05 17.50 2.90
C TYR A 89 -2.58 17.03 4.28
N GLU A 90 -3.50 17.00 5.24
CA GLU A 90 -3.23 16.53 6.59
C GLU A 90 -4.30 15.55 7.07
N TYR A 91 -3.88 14.69 7.99
CA TYR A 91 -4.78 13.81 8.72
C TYR A 91 -5.66 14.68 9.64
N PRO A 92 -7.00 14.54 9.58
CA PRO A 92 -7.89 15.50 10.23
C PRO A 92 -8.01 15.35 11.75
N PHE A 93 -7.61 14.21 12.30
CA PHE A 93 -7.73 13.91 13.74
C PHE A 93 -6.40 14.11 14.46
N GLU A 94 -6.45 14.47 15.73
CA GLU A 94 -5.27 14.74 16.57
C GLU A 94 -4.81 13.46 17.28
N ASP A 95 -4.46 12.46 16.48
CA ASP A 95 -3.93 11.18 16.96
C ASP A 95 -2.40 11.14 16.81
N GLN A 96 -1.76 10.14 17.42
CA GLN A 96 -0.31 9.90 17.24
C GLN A 96 0.05 9.39 15.83
N ILE A 97 -0.95 9.15 14.99
CA ILE A 97 -0.82 8.64 13.62
C ILE A 97 -1.17 9.74 12.61
N THR A 98 -0.57 9.64 11.42
CA THR A 98 -0.76 10.63 10.33
C THR A 98 -1.32 10.01 9.06
N TYR A 99 -1.90 8.82 9.15
CA TYR A 99 -2.36 8.03 8.00
C TYR A 99 -3.61 7.24 8.34
N TYR A 100 -4.36 6.84 7.31
CA TYR A 100 -5.46 5.89 7.46
C TYR A 100 -4.98 4.46 7.27
N ASP A 101 -5.39 3.56 8.17
CA ASP A 101 -5.10 2.14 8.05
C ASP A 101 -5.92 1.51 6.91
N GLY A 102 -5.25 0.82 5.99
CA GLY A 102 -5.88 0.14 4.86
C GLY A 102 -6.87 -0.93 5.27
N GLN A 103 -6.71 -1.60 6.42
CA GLN A 103 -7.69 -2.59 6.90
C GLN A 103 -9.04 -1.92 7.24
N LEU A 104 -9.01 -0.73 7.85
CA LEU A 104 -10.22 0.05 8.14
C LEU A 104 -10.86 0.56 6.85
N VAL A 105 -10.05 1.06 5.92
CA VAL A 105 -10.52 1.58 4.64
C VAL A 105 -11.18 0.47 3.81
N GLU A 106 -10.56 -0.71 3.72
CA GLU A 106 -11.13 -1.87 3.00
C GLU A 106 -12.36 -2.42 3.71
N GLY A 107 -12.40 -2.45 5.04
CA GLY A 107 -13.58 -2.88 5.80
C GLY A 107 -14.80 -1.98 5.51
N GLU A 108 -14.60 -0.67 5.46
CA GLU A 108 -15.66 0.29 5.10
C GLU A 108 -16.02 0.23 3.62
N PHE A 109 -15.06 -0.12 2.76
CA PHE A 109 -15.33 -0.39 1.35
C PHE A 109 -16.21 -1.63 1.16
N ILE A 110 -15.98 -2.72 1.91
CA ILE A 110 -16.82 -3.92 1.86
C ILE A 110 -18.25 -3.57 2.25
N ASN A 111 -18.43 -2.82 3.34
CA ASN A 111 -19.76 -2.36 3.74
C ASN A 111 -20.44 -1.51 2.64
N LEU A 112 -19.66 -0.75 1.85
CA LEU A 112 -20.17 0.09 0.77
C LEU A 112 -20.65 -0.79 -0.39
N VAL A 113 -19.90 -1.85 -0.72
CA VAL A 113 -20.27 -2.84 -1.73
C VAL A 113 -21.52 -3.62 -1.32
N ASP A 114 -21.65 -3.95 -0.03
CA ASP A 114 -22.80 -4.66 0.53
C ASP A 114 -24.05 -3.79 0.70
N ASN A 115 -24.01 -2.52 0.26
CA ASN A 115 -25.08 -1.53 0.46
C ASN A 115 -25.47 -1.30 1.93
N ASN A 116 -24.53 -1.53 2.85
CA ASN A 116 -24.68 -1.18 4.26
C ASN A 116 -24.34 0.30 4.50
N LYS A 117 -24.72 0.84 5.67
CA LYS A 117 -24.33 2.21 6.06
C LYS A 117 -22.82 2.27 6.27
N THR A 118 -22.14 3.19 5.57
CA THR A 118 -20.67 3.31 5.64
C THR A 118 -20.19 4.74 5.80
N ARG A 119 -18.94 4.86 6.25
CA ARG A 119 -18.19 6.11 6.32
C ARG A 119 -16.99 6.11 5.39
N PHE A 120 -17.03 5.32 4.32
CA PHE A 120 -15.93 5.16 3.37
C PHE A 120 -15.40 6.51 2.83
N HIS A 121 -16.28 7.48 2.56
CA HIS A 121 -15.90 8.81 2.09
C HIS A 121 -15.15 9.68 3.12
N THR A 122 -15.12 9.30 4.40
CA THR A 122 -14.38 10.02 5.44
C THR A 122 -12.89 9.67 5.43
N TYR A 123 -12.48 8.58 4.78
CA TYR A 123 -11.08 8.15 4.66
C TYR A 123 -10.33 8.91 3.56
N GLN A 124 -10.39 10.24 3.62
CA GLN A 124 -9.69 11.16 2.74
C GLN A 124 -9.03 12.25 3.59
N CYS A 125 -7.85 12.70 3.19
CA CYS A 125 -7.15 13.74 3.93
C CYS A 125 -7.77 15.11 3.64
N ARG A 126 -7.73 16.02 4.62
CA ARG A 126 -8.19 17.41 4.44
C ARG A 126 -7.05 18.28 3.93
N ILE A 127 -7.36 19.41 3.31
CA ILE A 127 -6.34 20.38 2.91
C ILE A 127 -5.68 20.92 4.18
N ALA A 128 -4.35 20.85 4.24
CA ALA A 128 -3.58 21.42 5.34
C ALA A 128 -3.72 22.95 5.26
N ALA A 129 -4.32 23.55 6.28
CA ALA A 129 -4.33 24.98 6.42
C ALA A 129 -2.95 25.41 6.92
N GLY A 130 -2.03 25.69 6.00
CA GLY A 130 -0.83 26.43 6.36
C GLY A 130 -1.25 27.74 7.03
N SER A 131 -0.73 28.02 8.23
CA SER A 131 -0.95 29.31 8.86
C SER A 131 -0.46 30.39 7.90
N THR A 132 -1.37 31.19 7.34
CA THR A 132 -1.01 32.40 6.60
C THR A 132 -0.29 33.32 7.57
N THR A 133 1.05 33.32 7.53
CA THR A 133 1.86 34.29 8.25
C THR A 133 1.64 35.64 7.59
N TYR A 134 0.80 36.47 8.19
CA TYR A 134 0.68 37.87 7.80
C TYR A 134 1.98 38.57 8.20
N VAL A 135 2.84 38.85 7.23
CA VAL A 135 4.06 39.62 7.44
C VAL A 135 3.64 41.08 7.65
N ASN A 136 3.66 41.54 8.89
CA ASN A 136 3.35 42.92 9.20
C ASN A 136 4.57 43.80 8.87
N PHE A 137 4.42 44.76 7.97
CA PHE A 137 5.51 45.66 7.59
C PHE A 137 6.14 46.38 8.79
N MET A 138 5.34 46.67 9.82
CA MET A 138 5.85 47.29 11.05
C MET A 138 6.79 46.36 11.82
N THR A 139 6.48 45.06 11.91
CA THR A 139 7.36 44.11 12.62
C THR A 139 8.64 43.85 11.84
N LEU A 140 8.56 43.80 10.51
CA LEU A 140 9.72 43.66 9.64
C LEU A 140 10.66 44.87 9.75
N PHE A 141 10.08 46.08 9.74
CA PHE A 141 10.83 47.34 9.89
C PHE A 141 11.51 47.44 11.26
N VAL A 142 10.80 47.09 12.34
CA VAL A 142 11.36 47.10 13.70
C VAL A 142 12.53 46.13 13.84
N MET A 143 12.41 44.91 13.30
CA MET A 143 13.51 43.93 13.33
C MET A 143 14.73 44.40 12.53
N THR A 144 14.53 45.05 11.37
CA THR A 144 15.63 45.64 10.58
C THR A 144 16.25 46.87 11.22
N CYS A 145 15.47 47.70 11.92
CA CYS A 145 16.01 48.84 12.67
C CYS A 145 16.84 48.39 13.87
N LEU A 146 16.36 47.39 14.62
CA LEU A 146 17.08 46.84 15.78
C LEU A 146 18.43 46.23 15.39
N SER A 147 18.53 45.56 14.24
CA SER A 147 19.80 45.00 13.77
C SER A 147 20.78 46.07 13.28
N LEU A 148 20.29 47.20 12.76
CA LEU A 148 21.11 48.35 12.36
C LEU A 148 21.56 49.21 13.56
N LEU A 149 20.80 49.21 14.66
CA LEU A 149 21.12 49.92 15.91
C LEU A 149 22.13 49.18 16.81
N GLN A 150 22.42 47.91 16.52
CA GLN A 150 23.42 47.09 17.22
C GLN A 150 24.79 47.06 16.53
N ILE A 151 24.96 47.85 15.46
CA ILE A 151 26.24 48.13 14.77
C ILE A 151 26.63 49.57 15.07
#